data_AF-A0A0N4YD42-F1
#
_entry.id   AF-A0A0N4YD42-F1
#
_cell.length_a   1.000
_cell.length_b   1.000
_cell.length_c   1.000
_cell.angle_alpha   90.00
_cell.angle_beta   90.00
_cell.angle_gamma   90.00
#
_symmetry.space_group_name_H-M   'P 1'
#
loop_
_entity.id
_entity.type
_entity.pdbx_description
1 polymer ?
#
loop_
_entity_poly.entity_id
_entity_poly.type
_entity_poly.pdbx_seq_one_letter_code
_entity_poly.pdbx_strand_id
1 'polypeptide(L)'
;MQQPILKTIKPQRPDIFHKTMLMCIQSSPKLNEIIACQMYCYRDLTKWPKLNKLSQAQFDFFERLVEQYHLDSMAVSEAAYQMGIVHYRYAEYGLKPHFLDLWRQHLETLIQKLKFDNPEEQAEFCEAFRELMRFVAETMHLAYIRSHQQSADVKATEKSEPEIIK
;
A
#
# COMPACT_ATOMS: atom_id res chain seq x y z
N MET A 1 -1.95 -18.68 -21.83
CA MET A 1 -1.88 -19.22 -20.45
C MET A 1 -1.38 -18.06 -19.59
N GLN A 2 -2.25 -17.36 -18.85
CA GLN A 2 -1.84 -16.20 -18.06
C GLN A 2 -1.00 -16.70 -16.87
N GLN A 3 0.30 -16.39 -16.86
CA GLN A 3 1.11 -16.63 -15.68
C GLN A 3 0.65 -15.66 -14.58
N PRO A 4 0.44 -16.15 -13.34
CA PRO A 4 0.12 -15.26 -12.24
C PRO A 4 1.20 -14.20 -12.05
N ILE A 5 0.77 -12.94 -11.97
CA ILE A 5 1.62 -11.74 -11.88
C ILE A 5 2.81 -11.93 -10.91
N LEU A 6 2.57 -12.56 -9.77
CA LEU A 6 3.57 -12.75 -8.72
C LEU A 6 4.55 -13.89 -8.98
N LYS A 7 4.18 -14.87 -9.82
CA LYS A 7 5.10 -15.91 -10.29
C LYS A 7 6.09 -15.35 -11.31
N THR A 8 5.77 -14.24 -11.98
CA THR A 8 6.71 -13.49 -12.82
C THR A 8 7.62 -12.58 -11.98
N ILE A 9 7.04 -11.87 -11.01
CA ILE A 9 7.77 -10.90 -10.18
C ILE A 9 8.76 -11.59 -9.22
N LYS A 10 8.30 -12.58 -8.45
CA LYS A 10 9.07 -13.17 -7.33
C LYS A 10 10.40 -13.79 -7.75
N PRO A 11 10.51 -14.54 -8.86
CA PRO A 11 11.79 -15.12 -9.29
C PRO A 11 12.79 -14.05 -9.77
N GLN A 12 12.31 -12.95 -10.35
CA GLN A 12 13.17 -11.90 -10.89
C GLN A 12 13.58 -10.86 -9.85
N ARG A 13 12.66 -10.51 -8.94
CA ARG A 13 12.83 -9.44 -7.94
C ARG A 13 12.13 -9.82 -6.62
N PRO A 14 12.71 -10.75 -5.84
CA PRO A 14 12.13 -11.17 -4.57
C PRO A 14 12.05 -10.04 -3.52
N ASP A 15 12.88 -9.00 -3.68
CA ASP A 15 12.95 -7.85 -2.79
C ASP A 15 12.14 -6.64 -3.29
N ILE A 16 11.30 -6.79 -4.32
CA ILE A 16 10.68 -5.65 -5.02
C ILE A 16 9.92 -4.72 -4.07
N PHE A 17 9.11 -5.26 -3.16
CA PHE A 17 8.32 -4.47 -2.21
C PHE A 17 9.20 -3.74 -1.19
N HIS A 18 10.28 -4.40 -0.76
CA HIS A 18 11.26 -3.77 0.12
C HIS A 18 12.01 -2.65 -0.58
N LYS A 19 12.42 -2.87 -1.84
CA LYS A 19 13.04 -1.85 -2.68
C LYS A 19 12.10 -0.67 -2.93
N THR A 20 10.81 -0.93 -3.19
CA THR A 20 9.78 0.11 -3.30
C THR A 20 9.72 0.96 -2.03
N MET A 21 9.67 0.34 -0.85
CA MET A 21 9.62 1.08 0.42
C MET A 21 10.86 1.95 0.63
N LEU A 22 12.06 1.44 0.32
CA LEU A 22 13.29 2.24 0.38
C LEU A 22 13.25 3.45 -0.57
N MET A 23 12.73 3.26 -1.79
CA MET A 23 12.54 4.36 -2.75
C MET A 23 11.52 5.38 -2.25
N CYS A 24 10.43 4.93 -1.61
CA CYS A 24 9.45 5.83 -0.99
C CYS A 24 10.05 6.66 0.14
N ILE A 25 10.85 6.03 1.02
CA ILE A 25 11.53 6.72 2.12
C ILE A 25 12.57 7.71 1.58
N GLN A 26 13.28 7.35 0.52
CA GLN A 26 14.22 8.25 -0.14
C GLN A 26 13.50 9.47 -0.74
N SER A 27 12.36 9.28 -1.38
CA SER A 27 11.55 10.38 -1.94
C SER A 27 10.83 11.20 -0.89
N SER A 28 10.45 10.60 0.24
CA SER A 28 9.80 11.27 1.35
C SER A 28 10.31 10.70 2.69
N PRO A 29 11.37 11.31 3.27
CA PRO A 29 11.96 10.86 4.52
C PRO A 29 10.96 10.81 5.68
N LYS A 30 9.90 11.62 5.63
CA LYS A 30 8.80 11.62 6.60
C LYS A 30 8.12 10.25 6.70
N LEU A 31 8.10 9.48 5.62
CA LEU A 31 7.55 8.13 5.63
C LEU A 31 8.27 7.24 6.64
N ASN A 32 9.59 7.41 6.81
CA ASN A 32 10.38 6.66 7.79
C ASN A 32 9.91 6.94 9.22
N GLU A 33 9.64 8.20 9.55
CA GLU A 33 9.10 8.58 10.86
C GLU A 33 7.70 8.00 11.07
N ILE A 34 6.84 8.05 10.05
CA ILE A 34 5.47 7.52 10.11
C ILE A 34 5.49 6.01 10.36
N ILE A 35 6.25 5.26 9.55
CA ILE A 35 6.33 3.80 9.70
C ILE A 35 7.10 3.41 10.97
N ALA A 36 7.95 4.27 11.52
CA ALA A 36 8.55 4.10 12.84
C ALA A 36 7.61 4.49 13.98
N CYS A 37 6.40 5.01 13.69
CA CYS A 37 5.50 5.59 14.68
C CYS A 37 6.20 6.67 15.52
N GLN A 38 7.03 7.49 14.88
CA GLN A 38 7.88 8.54 15.45
C GLN A 38 8.95 8.03 16.45
N MET A 39 9.24 6.73 16.45
CA MET A 39 10.33 6.13 17.22
C MET A 39 11.65 6.13 16.43
N TYR A 40 12.76 5.92 17.14
CA TYR A 40 14.15 5.97 16.65
C TYR A 40 14.36 5.42 15.21
N CYS A 41 14.99 6.23 14.36
CA CYS A 41 15.38 5.85 12.99
C CYS A 41 16.50 4.81 12.98
N TYR A 42 16.21 3.63 12.43
CA TYR A 42 17.19 2.56 12.27
C TYR A 42 18.31 2.98 11.28
N ARG A 43 19.59 2.79 11.63
CA ARG A 43 20.74 3.28 10.85
C ARG A 43 20.82 2.71 9.43
N ASP A 44 20.49 1.43 9.26
CA ASP A 44 20.51 0.75 7.97
C ASP A 44 19.11 0.21 7.66
N LEU A 45 18.29 1.02 6.99
CA LEU A 45 16.90 0.67 6.66
C LEU A 45 16.79 -0.66 5.92
N THR A 46 17.84 -1.10 5.22
CA THR A 46 17.83 -2.37 4.48
C THR A 46 17.76 -3.60 5.39
N LYS A 47 18.13 -3.44 6.66
CA LYS A 47 18.13 -4.50 7.68
C LYS A 47 17.04 -4.32 8.72
N TRP A 48 16.17 -3.32 8.55
CA TRP A 48 15.19 -3.00 9.55
C TRP A 48 14.08 -4.07 9.61
N PRO A 49 13.91 -4.81 10.73
CA PRO A 49 12.95 -5.92 10.78
C PRO A 49 11.50 -5.49 10.56
N LYS A 50 11.13 -4.26 10.94
CA LYS A 50 9.78 -3.73 10.69
C LYS A 50 9.53 -3.51 9.20
N LEU A 51 10.53 -2.99 8.47
CA LEU A 51 10.43 -2.79 7.03
C LEU A 51 10.28 -4.12 6.30
N ASN A 52 11.06 -5.12 6.68
CA ASN A 52 10.96 -6.47 6.12
C ASN A 52 9.57 -7.09 6.36
N LYS A 53 9.04 -6.99 7.58
CA LYS A 53 7.67 -7.47 7.90
C LYS A 53 6.61 -6.73 7.09
N LEU A 54 6.74 -5.41 6.92
CA LEU A 54 5.82 -4.62 6.12
C LEU A 54 5.86 -5.04 4.64
N SER A 55 7.06 -5.22 4.08
CA SER A 55 7.24 -5.68 2.70
C SER A 55 6.74 -7.09 2.47
N GLN A 56 6.88 -7.99 3.44
CA GLN A 56 6.27 -9.32 3.38
C GLN A 56 4.75 -9.23 3.40
N ALA A 57 4.16 -8.41 4.28
CA ALA A 57 2.71 -8.22 4.31
C ALA A 57 2.17 -7.61 3.00
N GLN A 58 2.94 -6.73 2.34
CA GLN A 58 2.61 -6.23 1.00
C GLN A 58 2.63 -7.37 -0.04
N PHE A 59 3.65 -8.22 -0.02
CA PHE A 59 3.71 -9.41 -0.88
C PHE A 59 2.50 -10.32 -0.66
N ASP A 60 2.21 -10.68 0.59
CA ASP A 60 1.12 -11.59 0.96
C ASP A 60 -0.26 -11.01 0.57
N PHE A 61 -0.41 -9.69 0.65
CA PHE A 61 -1.61 -9.00 0.21
C PHE A 61 -1.85 -9.21 -1.29
N PHE A 62 -0.88 -8.89 -2.14
CA PHE A 62 -1.01 -9.10 -3.59
C PHE A 62 -1.13 -10.59 -3.95
N GLU A 63 -0.43 -11.47 -3.24
CA GLU A 63 -0.53 -12.93 -3.44
C GLU A 63 -1.95 -13.42 -3.22
N ARG A 64 -2.60 -12.91 -2.17
CA ARG A 64 -4.01 -13.20 -1.92
C ARG A 64 -4.92 -12.69 -3.04
N LEU A 65 -4.72 -11.46 -3.51
CA LEU A 65 -5.55 -10.89 -4.58
C LEU A 65 -5.48 -11.74 -5.85
N VAL A 66 -4.28 -12.17 -6.24
CA VAL A 66 -4.04 -12.88 -7.49
C VAL A 66 -4.36 -14.37 -7.37
N GLU A 67 -3.86 -15.05 -6.35
CA GLU A 67 -3.90 -16.52 -6.26
C GLU A 67 -5.12 -17.05 -5.51
N GLN A 68 -5.65 -16.30 -4.54
CA GLN A 68 -6.80 -16.76 -3.73
C GLN A 68 -8.12 -16.17 -4.20
N TYR A 69 -8.14 -14.87 -4.50
CA TYR A 69 -9.36 -14.20 -4.99
C TYR A 69 -9.50 -14.25 -6.50
N HIS A 70 -8.46 -14.71 -7.23
CA HIS A 70 -8.47 -14.78 -8.70
C HIS A 70 -8.89 -13.47 -9.35
N LEU A 71 -8.51 -12.34 -8.73
CA LEU A 71 -8.89 -11.00 -9.17
C LEU A 71 -10.41 -10.75 -9.22
N ASP A 72 -11.21 -11.49 -8.44
CA ASP A 72 -12.63 -11.20 -8.25
C ASP A 72 -12.81 -9.77 -7.73
N SER A 73 -13.58 -8.96 -8.47
CA SER A 73 -13.66 -7.52 -8.24
C SER A 73 -14.24 -7.17 -6.86
N MET A 74 -15.19 -7.97 -6.36
CA MET A 74 -15.79 -7.75 -5.05
C MET A 74 -14.82 -8.12 -3.93
N ALA A 75 -14.18 -9.27 -4.01
CA ALA A 75 -13.21 -9.72 -3.01
C ALA A 75 -11.96 -8.82 -2.97
N VAL A 76 -11.46 -8.38 -4.13
CA VAL A 76 -10.34 -7.43 -4.22
C VAL A 76 -10.74 -6.08 -3.65
N SER A 77 -11.93 -5.57 -3.97
CA SER A 77 -12.45 -4.31 -3.44
C SER A 77 -12.53 -4.34 -1.92
N GLU A 78 -13.13 -5.38 -1.34
CA GLU A 78 -13.23 -5.52 0.13
C GLU A 78 -11.85 -5.56 0.78
N ALA A 79 -10.92 -6.35 0.25
CA ALA A 79 -9.57 -6.44 0.79
C ALA A 79 -8.80 -5.11 0.71
N ALA A 80 -8.91 -4.39 -0.41
CA ALA A 80 -8.32 -3.07 -0.58
C ALA A 80 -8.98 -2.03 0.36
N TYR A 81 -10.30 -2.11 0.54
CA TYR A 81 -11.03 -1.22 1.43
C TYR A 81 -10.55 -1.37 2.89
N GLN A 82 -10.42 -2.62 3.36
CA GLN A 82 -9.87 -2.91 4.69
C GLN A 82 -8.43 -2.39 4.85
N MET A 83 -7.60 -2.51 3.81
CA MET A 83 -6.25 -1.95 3.85
C MET A 83 -6.26 -0.42 3.97
N GLY A 84 -7.20 0.27 3.33
CA GLY A 84 -7.37 1.73 3.46
C GLY A 84 -7.76 2.14 4.90
N ILE A 85 -8.63 1.37 5.56
CA ILE A 85 -8.95 1.57 7.00
C ILE A 85 -7.70 1.37 7.87
N VAL A 86 -6.91 0.33 7.61
CA VAL A 86 -5.65 0.09 8.35
C VAL A 86 -4.68 1.26 8.16
N HIS A 87 -4.55 1.80 6.94
CA HIS A 87 -3.70 2.95 6.67
C HIS A 87 -4.22 4.22 7.36
N TYR A 88 -5.54 4.42 7.45
CA TYR A 88 -6.11 5.54 8.19
C TYR A 88 -5.69 5.56 9.67
N ARG A 89 -5.48 4.40 10.30
CA ARG A 89 -4.97 4.36 11.70
C ARG A 89 -3.62 5.04 11.86
N TYR A 90 -2.81 5.11 10.81
CA TYR A 90 -1.52 5.80 10.84
C TYR A 90 -1.62 7.30 10.49
N ALA A 91 -2.82 7.83 10.26
CA ALA A 91 -3.06 9.25 10.03
C ALA A 91 -2.60 10.11 11.22
N GLU A 92 -2.73 9.60 12.45
CA GLU A 92 -2.26 10.26 13.67
C GLU A 92 -0.74 10.51 13.66
N TYR A 93 0.03 9.63 13.00
CA TYR A 93 1.48 9.76 12.83
C TYR A 93 1.85 10.60 11.61
N GLY A 94 0.87 11.03 10.81
CA GLY A 94 1.05 11.86 9.62
C GLY A 94 1.00 11.09 8.30
N LEU A 95 0.56 9.82 8.29
CA LEU A 95 0.28 9.14 7.02
C LEU A 95 -0.83 9.88 6.29
N LYS A 96 -0.68 10.01 4.96
CA LYS A 96 -1.60 10.70 4.07
C LYS A 96 -1.78 9.85 2.79
N PRO A 97 -2.93 9.96 2.09
CA PRO A 97 -3.20 9.17 0.89
C PRO A 97 -2.12 9.23 -0.20
N HIS A 98 -1.47 10.39 -0.38
CA HIS A 98 -0.43 10.59 -1.40
C HIS A 98 0.80 9.65 -1.25
N PHE A 99 1.06 9.09 -0.05
CA PHE A 99 2.12 8.10 0.11
C PHE A 99 1.83 6.80 -0.64
N LEU A 100 0.55 6.45 -0.83
CA LEU A 100 0.14 5.30 -1.63
C LEU A 100 0.41 5.55 -3.12
N ASP A 101 0.18 6.78 -3.60
CA ASP A 101 0.50 7.15 -4.99
C ASP A 101 2.01 7.08 -5.24
N LEU A 102 2.80 7.61 -4.31
CA LEU A 102 4.26 7.52 -4.35
C LEU A 102 4.73 6.06 -4.38
N TRP A 103 4.14 5.22 -3.54
CA TRP A 103 4.45 3.80 -3.49
C TRP A 103 4.11 3.07 -4.78
N ARG A 104 2.93 3.33 -5.34
CA ARG A 104 2.49 2.78 -6.62
C ARG A 104 3.45 3.16 -7.75
N GLN A 105 3.80 4.43 -7.88
CA GLN A 105 4.70 4.92 -8.94
C GLN A 105 6.08 4.26 -8.87
N HIS A 106 6.64 4.11 -7.67
CA HIS A 106 7.93 3.43 -7.48
C HIS A 106 7.84 1.94 -7.80
N LEU A 107 6.77 1.27 -7.40
CA LEU A 107 6.57 -0.14 -7.74
C LEU A 107 6.41 -0.34 -9.25
N GLU A 108 5.61 0.48 -9.93
CA GLU A 108 5.46 0.45 -11.39
C GLU A 108 6.80 0.63 -12.11
N THR A 109 7.64 1.55 -11.64
CA THR A 109 9.00 1.75 -12.18
C THR A 109 9.87 0.50 -12.05
N LEU A 110 9.69 -0.28 -10.97
CA LEU A 110 10.43 -1.53 -10.77
C LEU A 110 9.87 -2.67 -11.62
N ILE A 111 8.54 -2.74 -11.77
CA ILE A 111 7.85 -3.71 -12.64
C ILE A 111 8.23 -3.53 -14.11
N GLN A 112 8.31 -2.29 -14.59
CA GLN A 112 8.75 -2.00 -15.96
C GLN A 112 10.18 -2.48 -16.26
N LYS A 113 11.00 -2.73 -15.23
CA LYS A 113 12.37 -3.23 -15.37
C LYS A 113 12.48 -4.75 -15.31
N LEU A 114 11.35 -5.46 -15.18
CA LEU A 114 11.32 -6.91 -15.32
C LEU A 114 11.69 -7.32 -16.75
N LYS A 115 12.33 -8.47 -16.88
CA LYS A 115 12.77 -9.02 -18.15
C LYS A 115 11.71 -9.95 -18.70
N PHE A 116 11.38 -9.77 -19.97
CA PHE A 116 10.53 -10.62 -20.76
C PHE A 116 11.23 -10.86 -22.10
N ASP A 117 11.04 -12.05 -22.66
CA ASP A 117 11.60 -12.37 -23.99
C ASP A 117 10.79 -11.66 -25.09
N ASN A 118 9.50 -11.41 -24.84
CA ASN A 118 8.61 -10.69 -25.73
C ASN A 118 8.27 -9.28 -25.19
N PRO A 119 8.61 -8.19 -25.90
CA PRO A 119 8.23 -6.83 -25.52
C PRO A 119 6.72 -6.58 -25.45
N GLU A 120 5.92 -7.27 -26.26
CA GLU A 120 4.45 -7.16 -26.22
C GLU A 120 3.89 -7.77 -24.93
N GLU A 121 4.40 -8.94 -24.54
CA GLU A 121 4.04 -9.58 -23.25
C GLU A 121 4.42 -8.70 -22.07
N GLN A 122 5.60 -8.04 -22.13
CA GLN A 122 6.00 -7.07 -21.11
C GLN A 122 5.01 -5.91 -21.02
N ALA A 123 4.57 -5.37 -22.17
CA ALA A 123 3.62 -4.27 -22.22
C ALA A 123 2.26 -4.66 -21.64
N GLU A 124 1.73 -5.82 -22.04
CA GLU A 124 0.48 -6.37 -21.49
C GLU A 124 0.57 -6.61 -19.98
N PHE A 125 1.69 -7.18 -19.52
CA PHE A 125 1.93 -7.39 -18.09
C PHE A 125 1.95 -6.07 -17.32
N CYS A 126 2.68 -5.08 -17.82
CA CYS A 126 2.77 -3.77 -17.19
C CYS A 126 1.41 -3.05 -17.15
N GLU A 127 0.59 -3.20 -18.20
CA GLU A 127 -0.74 -2.62 -18.25
C GLU A 127 -1.67 -3.29 -17.23
N ALA A 128 -1.75 -4.62 -17.24
CA ALA A 128 -2.58 -5.37 -16.30
C ALA A 128 -2.19 -5.07 -14.84
N PHE A 129 -0.88 -4.97 -14.55
CA PHE A 129 -0.41 -4.61 -13.22
C PHE A 129 -0.81 -3.18 -12.84
N ARG A 130 -0.72 -2.22 -13.78
CA ARG A 130 -1.11 -0.83 -13.56
C ARG A 130 -2.60 -0.70 -13.29
N GLU A 131 -3.44 -1.42 -14.02
CA GLU A 131 -4.89 -1.43 -13.80
C GLU A 131 -5.25 -1.96 -12.41
N LEU A 132 -4.66 -3.10 -12.02
CA LEU A 132 -4.83 -3.65 -10.67
C LEU A 132 -4.39 -2.66 -9.59
N MET A 133 -3.21 -2.06 -9.76
CA MET A 133 -2.66 -1.09 -8.83
C MET A 133 -3.52 0.16 -8.70
N ARG A 134 -4.06 0.67 -9.81
CA ARG A 134 -4.99 1.81 -9.82
C ARG A 134 -6.25 1.47 -9.03
N PHE A 135 -6.87 0.32 -9.32
CA PHE A 135 -8.10 -0.13 -8.65
C PHE A 135 -7.92 -0.27 -7.13
N VAL A 136 -6.82 -0.90 -6.70
CA VAL A 136 -6.48 -1.05 -5.27
C VAL A 136 -6.24 0.31 -4.63
N ALA A 137 -5.47 1.19 -5.28
CA ALA A 137 -5.16 2.51 -4.72
C ALA A 137 -6.40 3.40 -4.56
N GLU A 138 -7.27 3.45 -5.56
CA GLU A 138 -8.52 4.21 -5.53
C GLU A 138 -9.46 3.71 -4.42
N THR A 139 -9.57 2.39 -4.27
CA THR A 139 -10.41 1.78 -3.24
C THR A 139 -9.86 2.05 -1.83
N MET A 140 -8.53 1.96 -1.65
CA MET A 140 -7.87 2.32 -0.40
C MET A 140 -8.05 3.82 -0.07
N HIS A 141 -7.94 4.70 -1.06
CA HIS A 141 -8.18 6.14 -0.88
C HIS A 141 -9.61 6.43 -0.43
N LEU A 142 -10.60 5.79 -1.07
CA LEU A 142 -12.00 5.92 -0.68
C LEU A 142 -12.24 5.50 0.78
N ALA A 143 -11.69 4.35 1.19
CA ALA A 143 -11.79 3.86 2.55
C ALA A 143 -11.13 4.80 3.57
N TYR A 144 -9.94 5.31 3.23
CA TYR A 144 -9.21 6.26 4.05
C TYR A 144 -10.02 7.55 4.28
N ILE A 145 -10.56 8.13 3.21
CA ILE A 145 -11.33 9.38 3.29
C ILE A 145 -12.60 9.20 4.10
N ARG A 146 -13.33 8.10 3.88
CA ARG A 146 -14.54 7.78 4.66
C ARG A 146 -14.23 7.62 6.15
N SER A 147 -13.15 6.91 6.48
CA SER A 147 -12.71 6.74 7.88
C SER A 147 -12.36 8.07 8.53
N HIS A 148 -11.75 8.98 7.78
CA HIS A 148 -11.44 10.34 8.22
C HIS A 148 -12.70 11.16 8.51
N GLN A 149 -13.68 11.14 7.61
CA GLN A 149 -14.96 11.85 7.76
C GLN A 149 -15.73 11.34 8.99
N GLN A 150 -15.90 10.03 9.12
CA GLN A 150 -16.60 9.42 10.26
C GLN A 150 -15.96 9.80 11.60
N SER A 151 -14.62 9.81 11.66
CA SER A 151 -13.92 10.17 12.89
C SER A 151 -14.03 11.67 13.22
N ALA A 152 -14.19 12.53 12.22
CA ALA A 152 -14.44 13.96 12.44
C ALA A 152 -15.86 14.20 12.96
N ASP A 153 -16.85 13.46 12.44
CA ASP A 153 -18.25 13.56 12.85
C ASP A 153 -18.46 13.14 14.31
N VAL A 154 -17.83 12.03 14.74
CA VAL A 154 -17.86 11.58 16.15
C VAL A 154 -17.28 12.64 17.09
N LYS A 155 -16.11 13.21 16.74
CA LYS A 155 -15.47 14.27 17.54
C LYS A 155 -16.31 15.55 17.60
N ALA A 156 -17.11 15.83 16.57
CA ALA A 156 -18.03 16.97 16.56
C ALA A 156 -19.24 16.71 17.46
N THR A 157 -19.75 15.47 17.52
CA THR A 157 -20.86 15.08 18.39
C THR A 157 -20.45 15.08 19.87
N GLU A 158 -19.28 14.53 20.21
CA GLU A 158 -18.75 14.53 21.59
C GLU A 158 -18.53 15.94 22.16
N LYS A 159 -18.14 16.91 21.31
CA LYS A 159 -17.98 18.31 21.73
C LYS A 159 -19.30 19.06 21.93
N SER A 160 -20.42 18.48 21.50
CA SER A 160 -21.74 19.11 21.55
C SER A 160 -22.61 18.65 22.74
N GLU A 161 -22.16 17.65 23.51
CA GLU A 161 -22.83 17.26 24.74
C GLU A 161 -22.50 18.27 25.87
N PRO A 162 -23.51 18.92 26.49
CA PRO A 162 -23.25 19.89 27.55
C PRO A 162 -22.71 19.18 28.79
N GLU A 163 -21.59 19.69 29.33
CA GLU A 163 -21.13 19.35 30.68
C GLU A 163 -22.25 19.69 31.67
N ILE A 164 -22.99 18.68 32.13
CA ILE A 164 -23.91 18.83 33.26
C ILE A 164 -23.04 18.99 34.50
N ILE A 165 -22.73 20.25 34.83
CA ILE A 165 -22.09 20.62 36.09
C ILE A 165 -23.05 20.22 37.22
N LYS A 166 -22.61 19.29 38.07
CA LYS A 166 -23.28 18.91 39.31
C LYS A 166 -22.88 19.82 40.45
#